data_AF-A0A0D2M588-F1
#
_entry.id   AF-A0A0D2M588-F1
#
_cell.length_a   1.000
_cell.length_b   1.000
_cell.length_c   1.000
_cell.angle_alpha   90.00
_cell.angle_beta   90.00
_cell.angle_gamma   90.00
#
_symmetry.space_group_name_H-M   'P 1'
#
loop_
_entity.id
_entity.type
_entity.pdbx_description
1 polymer ?
#
loop_
_entity_poly.entity_id
_entity_poly.type
_entity_poly.pdbx_seq_one_letter_code
_entity_poly.pdbx_strand_id
1 'polypeptide(L)'
;MTQPCGGPSRLIELPDDVIWEIDASWGVPEALALLAAEAGAAGVTPGVSCRGVFAAPARPPLPPDGRLTAAALCQVVAALQPEGCVLVDESLTSGSSYWEAAKGCPPFSHLTITGGAIGCGPPMALGAALACPGRRVINLQADGSAMYSLQARNTHA
;
A
#
# COMPACT_ATOMS: atom_id res chain seq x y z
N MET A 1 21.48 2.09 -40.54
CA MET A 1 22.78 2.41 -39.93
C MET A 1 22.54 3.65 -39.06
N THR A 2 22.07 3.43 -37.83
CA THR A 2 21.54 4.47 -36.93
C THR A 2 22.38 4.49 -35.67
N GLN A 3 23.20 5.52 -35.50
CA GLN A 3 23.65 6.00 -34.19
C GLN A 3 22.76 7.17 -33.81
N PRO A 4 22.34 7.22 -32.55
CA PRO A 4 22.58 8.43 -31.77
C PRO A 4 23.46 8.06 -30.57
N CYS A 5 24.70 8.52 -30.60
CA CYS A 5 25.55 8.61 -29.42
C CYS A 5 25.08 9.83 -28.63
N GLY A 6 24.21 9.62 -27.64
CA GLY A 6 24.02 10.62 -26.60
C GLY A 6 25.28 10.70 -25.74
N GLY A 7 25.98 11.83 -25.76
CA GLY A 7 26.90 12.24 -24.70
C GLY A 7 26.40 13.53 -24.05
N PRO A 8 27.16 14.14 -23.15
CA PRO A 8 27.61 13.67 -21.85
C PRO A 8 26.66 14.17 -20.73
N SER A 9 26.28 13.33 -19.77
CA SER A 9 25.55 13.77 -18.58
C SER A 9 26.52 14.09 -17.43
N ARG A 10 26.55 15.36 -17.00
CA ARG A 10 27.07 15.88 -15.73
C ARG A 10 26.03 16.91 -15.25
N LEU A 11 25.72 17.11 -13.97
CA LEU A 11 26.38 16.76 -12.71
C LEU A 11 25.28 16.63 -11.65
N ILE A 12 25.39 15.65 -10.74
CA ILE A 12 24.60 15.58 -9.51
C ILE A 12 25.46 16.20 -8.40
N GLU A 13 24.89 17.12 -7.62
CA GLU A 13 25.35 17.36 -6.26
C GLU A 13 24.13 17.23 -5.34
N LEU A 14 24.01 16.07 -4.69
CA LEU A 14 23.19 15.89 -3.50
C LEU A 14 24.02 15.11 -2.47
N PRO A 15 23.93 15.47 -1.18
CA PRO A 15 24.85 14.99 -0.16
C PRO A 15 24.47 13.60 0.36
N ASP A 16 25.51 12.80 0.58
CA ASP A 16 25.61 11.60 1.43
C ASP A 16 24.39 10.68 1.50
N ASP A 17 24.11 9.97 0.41
CA ASP A 17 23.60 8.60 0.43
C ASP A 17 24.17 7.88 -0.80
N VAL A 18 24.82 6.73 -0.62
CA VAL A 18 25.55 6.00 -1.67
C VAL A 18 24.65 5.74 -2.89
N ILE A 19 24.91 6.43 -4.00
CA ILE A 19 24.26 6.16 -5.28
C ILE A 19 24.95 4.95 -5.91
N TRP A 20 24.25 3.82 -5.96
CA TRP A 20 24.67 2.67 -6.74
C TRP A 20 24.25 2.90 -8.20
N GLU A 21 25.19 3.33 -9.03
CA GLU A 21 25.00 3.31 -10.48
C GLU A 21 25.12 1.86 -10.95
N ILE A 22 23.98 1.21 -11.16
CA ILE A 22 23.93 -0.12 -11.79
C ILE A 22 24.11 0.12 -13.30
N ASP A 23 25.35 0.21 -13.74
CA ASP A 23 25.69 0.20 -15.16
C ASP A 23 25.11 -1.09 -15.79
N ALA A 24 24.46 -0.95 -16.94
CA ALA A 24 23.67 -1.98 -17.63
C ALA A 24 24.49 -3.16 -18.16
N SER A 25 25.76 -3.28 -17.74
CA SER A 25 26.64 -4.41 -18.05
C SER A 25 26.38 -5.64 -17.17
N TRP A 26 25.60 -5.50 -16.09
CA TRP A 26 25.28 -6.61 -15.19
C TRP A 26 23.98 -7.28 -15.61
N GLY A 27 23.94 -8.61 -15.58
CA GLY A 27 22.69 -9.34 -15.68
C GLY A 27 21.83 -9.10 -14.43
N VAL A 28 20.51 -9.21 -14.60
CA VAL A 28 19.54 -9.16 -13.49
C VAL A 28 19.93 -10.10 -12.33
N PRO A 29 20.44 -11.33 -12.56
CA PRO A 29 20.86 -12.21 -11.48
C PRO A 29 22.05 -11.68 -10.66
N GLU A 30 23.06 -11.09 -11.30
CA GLU A 30 24.22 -10.52 -10.61
C GLU A 30 23.85 -9.30 -9.76
N ALA A 31 23.01 -8.42 -10.30
CA ALA A 31 22.50 -7.26 -9.57
C ALA A 31 21.68 -7.69 -8.34
N LEU A 32 20.84 -8.72 -8.47
CA LEU A 32 20.06 -9.27 -7.35
C LEU A 32 20.94 -9.93 -6.30
N ALA A 33 22.00 -10.64 -6.70
CA ALA A 33 22.92 -11.28 -5.78
C ALA A 33 23.71 -10.26 -4.94
N LEU A 34 24.15 -9.16 -5.57
CA LEU A 34 24.87 -8.09 -4.87
C LEU A 34 23.95 -7.35 -3.90
N LEU A 35 22.73 -7.02 -4.33
CA LEU A 35 21.72 -6.41 -3.46
C LEU A 35 21.38 -7.33 -2.27
N ALA A 36 21.27 -8.64 -2.49
CA ALA A 36 21.03 -9.60 -1.42
C ALA A 36 22.20 -9.68 -0.44
N ALA A 37 23.45 -9.58 -0.90
CA ALA A 37 24.62 -9.54 -0.02
C ALA A 37 24.62 -8.25 0.83
N GLU A 38 24.39 -7.10 0.22
CA GLU A 38 24.41 -5.80 0.90
C GLU A 38 23.26 -5.67 1.91
N ALA A 39 22.07 -6.14 1.57
CA ALA A 39 20.92 -6.14 2.47
C ALA A 39 21.02 -7.20 3.60
N GLY A 40 22.12 -7.97 3.67
CA GLY A 40 22.24 -9.11 4.60
C GLY A 40 21.24 -10.24 4.33
N ALA A 41 20.65 -10.25 3.13
CA ALA A 41 19.59 -11.16 2.68
C ALA A 41 20.12 -12.40 1.96
N ALA A 42 21.42 -12.68 2.00
CA ALA A 42 22.02 -13.88 1.39
C ALA A 42 21.42 -15.21 1.90
N GLY A 43 20.79 -15.20 3.08
CA GLY A 43 20.05 -16.34 3.64
C GLY A 43 18.58 -16.45 3.20
N VAL A 44 18.05 -15.48 2.43
CA VAL A 44 16.67 -15.50 1.95
C VAL A 44 16.58 -16.45 0.77
N THR A 45 15.84 -17.55 0.94
CA THR A 45 15.60 -18.51 -0.14
C THR A 45 14.35 -18.10 -0.93
N PRO A 46 14.46 -17.81 -2.25
CA PRO A 46 13.30 -17.48 -3.07
C PRO A 46 12.23 -18.56 -3.00
N GLY A 47 10.96 -18.17 -2.84
CA GLY A 47 9.84 -19.09 -2.73
C GLY A 47 9.67 -19.77 -1.37
N VAL A 48 10.60 -19.59 -0.43
CA VAL A 48 10.42 -19.98 0.97
C VAL A 48 9.91 -18.76 1.74
N SER A 49 8.85 -18.96 2.51
CA SER A 49 8.25 -17.89 3.31
C SER A 49 9.28 -17.33 4.30
N CYS A 50 9.58 -16.03 4.24
CA CYS A 50 10.49 -15.34 5.17
C CYS A 50 9.89 -15.17 6.58
N ARG A 51 9.12 -16.16 7.05
CA ARG A 51 8.55 -16.22 8.41
C ARG A 51 9.69 -16.08 9.42
N GLY A 52 9.59 -15.08 10.30
CA GLY A 52 10.60 -14.77 11.31
C GLY A 52 11.60 -13.67 10.92
N VAL A 53 11.63 -13.23 9.65
CA VAL A 53 12.43 -12.07 9.21
C VAL A 53 11.61 -10.78 9.28
N PHE A 54 10.29 -10.87 9.07
CA PHE A 54 9.38 -9.72 9.17
C PHE A 54 8.96 -9.45 10.62
N ALA A 55 8.73 -8.17 10.93
CA ALA A 55 8.16 -7.75 12.21
C ALA A 55 6.85 -8.49 12.49
N ALA A 56 6.64 -8.87 13.76
CA ALA A 56 5.38 -9.47 14.17
C ALA A 56 4.22 -8.49 13.96
N PRO A 57 3.03 -8.97 13.54
CA PRO A 57 1.87 -8.10 13.40
C PRO A 57 1.55 -7.37 14.71
N ALA A 58 1.38 -6.06 14.63
CA ALA A 58 1.07 -5.18 15.74
C ALA A 58 0.03 -4.15 15.30
N ARG A 59 -1.00 -3.97 16.11
CA ARG A 59 -2.06 -2.98 15.88
C ARG A 59 -1.68 -1.67 16.57
N PRO A 60 -2.02 -0.50 15.97
CA PRO A 60 -1.88 0.76 16.69
C PRO A 60 -2.82 0.79 17.90
N PRO A 61 -2.49 1.53 18.97
CA PRO A 61 -3.43 1.77 20.06
C PRO A 61 -4.63 2.59 19.56
N LEU A 62 -5.76 2.48 20.25
CA LEU A 62 -6.90 3.38 20.01
C LEU A 62 -6.54 4.82 20.39
N PRO A 63 -7.06 5.83 19.68
CA PRO A 63 -6.88 7.24 20.05
C PRO A 63 -7.43 7.51 21.47
N PRO A 64 -6.70 8.23 22.32
CA PRO A 64 -7.03 8.36 23.75
C PRO A 64 -8.12 9.40 24.05
N ASP A 65 -8.31 10.40 23.19
CA ASP A 65 -9.10 11.61 23.49
C ASP A 65 -10.51 11.61 22.88
N GLY A 66 -10.88 10.55 22.14
CA GLY A 66 -12.20 10.38 21.53
C GLY A 66 -12.56 11.44 20.49
N ARG A 67 -11.65 12.36 20.14
CA ARG A 67 -11.89 13.42 19.17
C ARG A 67 -11.93 12.84 17.77
N LEU A 68 -13.04 13.04 17.08
CA LEU A 68 -13.16 12.61 15.70
C LEU A 68 -12.36 13.54 14.78
N THR A 69 -11.20 13.05 14.33
CA THR A 69 -10.38 13.64 13.28
C THR A 69 -10.15 12.59 12.19
N ALA A 70 -9.75 13.02 10.98
CA ALA A 70 -9.43 12.08 9.90
C ALA A 70 -8.32 11.08 10.32
N ALA A 71 -7.30 11.58 11.01
CA ALA A 71 -6.23 10.74 11.56
C ALA A 71 -6.73 9.76 12.62
N ALA A 72 -7.57 10.23 13.55
CA ALA A 72 -8.17 9.37 14.58
C ALA A 72 -9.06 8.28 13.96
N LEU A 73 -9.85 8.60 12.94
CA LEU A 73 -10.65 7.62 12.19
C LEU A 73 -9.76 6.54 11.58
N CYS A 74 -8.70 6.93 10.88
CA CYS A 74 -7.75 6.00 10.26
C CYS A 74 -7.10 5.08 11.31
N GLN A 75 -6.68 5.65 12.42
CA GLN A 75 -6.08 4.90 13.54
C GLN A 75 -7.08 3.92 14.16
N VAL A 76 -8.33 4.31 14.36
CA VAL A 76 -9.39 3.42 14.87
C VAL A 76 -9.62 2.26 13.91
N VAL A 77 -9.70 2.52 12.60
CA VAL A 77 -9.91 1.47 11.60
C VAL A 77 -8.73 0.50 11.60
N ALA A 78 -7.49 0.99 11.59
CA ALA A 78 -6.30 0.14 11.67
C ALA A 78 -6.24 -0.67 12.98
N ALA A 79 -6.64 -0.08 14.11
CA ALA A 79 -6.70 -0.78 15.39
C ALA A 79 -7.73 -1.91 15.39
N LEU A 80 -8.92 -1.69 14.80
CA LEU A 80 -10.07 -2.58 14.96
C LEU A 80 -10.39 -3.48 13.76
N GLN A 81 -9.78 -3.25 12.58
CA GLN A 81 -10.08 -4.07 11.41
C GLN A 81 -9.75 -5.55 11.66
N PRO A 82 -10.62 -6.50 11.27
CA PRO A 82 -10.33 -7.91 11.50
C PRO A 82 -9.17 -8.37 10.60
N GLU A 83 -8.43 -9.37 11.06
CA GLU A 83 -7.46 -10.06 10.21
C GLU A 83 -8.19 -10.65 8.99
N GLY A 84 -7.54 -10.57 7.82
CA GLY A 84 -8.08 -11.05 6.56
C GLY A 84 -9.18 -10.16 5.97
N CYS A 85 -9.44 -8.94 6.48
CA CYS A 85 -10.44 -8.06 5.88
C CYS A 85 -10.05 -7.62 4.45
N VAL A 86 -11.02 -7.07 3.72
CA VAL A 86 -10.79 -6.27 2.52
C VAL A 86 -11.09 -4.83 2.86
N LEU A 87 -10.09 -3.97 2.82
CA LEU A 87 -10.25 -2.54 2.97
C LEU A 87 -10.25 -1.90 1.59
N VAL A 88 -11.33 -1.20 1.25
CA VAL A 88 -11.45 -0.39 0.03
C VAL A 88 -11.27 1.06 0.42
N ASP A 89 -10.31 1.77 -0.19
CA ASP A 89 -9.96 3.15 0.13
C ASP A 89 -10.13 4.08 -1.06
N GLU A 90 -11.12 4.98 -0.94
CA GLU A 90 -11.34 6.16 -1.78
C GLU A 90 -11.64 7.39 -0.89
N SER A 91 -10.90 7.50 0.20
CA SER A 91 -11.00 8.61 1.17
C SER A 91 -10.17 9.84 0.80
N LEU A 92 -9.28 9.70 -0.20
CA LEU A 92 -8.44 10.75 -0.79
C LEU A 92 -7.63 11.52 0.28
N THR A 93 -8.01 12.77 0.54
CA THR A 93 -7.30 13.65 1.46
C THR A 93 -7.39 13.18 2.92
N SER A 94 -8.45 12.45 3.26
CA SER A 94 -8.73 12.06 4.65
C SER A 94 -8.08 10.74 5.09
N GLY A 95 -7.73 9.85 4.16
CA GLY A 95 -7.16 8.53 4.50
C GLY A 95 -5.66 8.40 4.38
N SER A 96 -4.93 9.47 4.02
CA SER A 96 -3.47 9.41 3.89
C SER A 96 -2.77 8.82 5.12
N SER A 97 -3.25 9.16 6.32
CA SER A 97 -2.73 8.63 7.59
C SER A 97 -2.99 7.15 7.85
N TYR A 98 -3.92 6.52 7.11
CA TYR A 98 -4.25 5.11 7.26
C TYR A 98 -3.06 4.21 6.87
N TRP A 99 -2.31 4.58 5.82
CA TRP A 99 -1.14 3.82 5.37
C TRP A 99 -0.12 3.61 6.48
N GLU A 100 0.21 4.67 7.20
CA GLU A 100 1.11 4.64 8.35
C GLU A 100 0.52 3.83 9.51
N ALA A 101 -0.75 4.07 9.84
CA ALA A 101 -1.42 3.38 10.93
C ALA A 101 -1.55 1.86 10.69
N ALA A 102 -1.67 1.43 9.43
CA ALA A 102 -1.90 0.04 9.06
C ALA A 102 -0.63 -0.77 8.76
N LYS A 103 0.57 -0.15 8.80
CA LYS A 103 1.85 -0.82 8.48
C LYS A 103 2.10 -2.13 9.22
N GLY A 104 1.67 -2.19 10.49
CA GLY A 104 1.83 -3.36 11.35
C GLY A 104 0.61 -4.28 11.40
N CYS A 105 -0.51 -3.94 10.78
CA CYS A 105 -1.75 -4.70 10.94
C CYS A 105 -1.58 -6.17 10.49
N PRO A 106 -2.35 -7.10 11.10
CA PRO A 106 -2.44 -8.46 10.60
C PRO A 106 -2.84 -8.51 9.12
N PRO A 107 -2.48 -9.56 8.36
CA PRO A 107 -2.66 -9.62 6.92
C PRO A 107 -4.08 -9.23 6.46
N PHE A 108 -4.18 -8.33 5.50
CA PHE A 108 -5.45 -7.88 4.90
C PHE A 108 -5.22 -7.48 3.43
N SER A 109 -6.31 -7.31 2.67
CA SER A 109 -6.21 -6.76 1.32
C SER A 109 -6.58 -5.29 1.34
N HIS A 110 -5.72 -4.44 0.79
CA HIS A 110 -5.99 -3.01 0.63
C HIS A 110 -6.21 -2.72 -0.85
N LEU A 111 -7.44 -2.35 -1.22
CA LEU A 111 -7.82 -1.96 -2.57
C LEU A 111 -7.96 -0.44 -2.59
N THR A 112 -7.19 0.22 -3.42
CA THR A 112 -7.21 1.68 -3.55
C THR A 112 -7.54 2.05 -4.98
N ILE A 113 -8.01 3.27 -5.17
CA ILE A 113 -8.09 3.85 -6.51
C ILE A 113 -6.71 3.79 -7.19
N THR A 114 -6.62 3.16 -8.37
CA THR A 114 -5.36 3.01 -9.13
C THR A 114 -5.11 4.16 -10.10
N GLY A 115 -6.00 5.17 -10.11
CA GLY A 115 -5.96 6.34 -10.99
C GLY A 115 -6.67 7.54 -10.34
N GLY A 116 -7.13 8.50 -11.14
CA GLY A 116 -7.79 9.72 -10.65
C GLY A 116 -9.33 9.73 -10.72
N ALA A 117 -9.97 8.63 -11.15
CA ALA A 117 -11.42 8.56 -11.35
C ALA A 117 -12.18 8.18 -10.07
N ILE A 118 -12.71 9.19 -9.37
CA ILE A 118 -13.47 9.02 -8.13
C ILE A 118 -14.85 8.38 -8.35
N GLY A 119 -15.39 7.75 -7.30
CA GLY A 119 -16.68 7.05 -7.30
C GLY A 119 -16.54 5.53 -7.38
N CYS A 120 -15.34 4.98 -7.42
CA CYS A 120 -15.13 3.54 -7.53
C CYS A 120 -15.23 2.78 -6.20
N GLY A 121 -15.15 3.47 -5.05
CA GLY A 121 -15.12 2.83 -3.73
C GLY A 121 -16.36 1.97 -3.44
N PRO A 122 -17.59 2.51 -3.50
CA PRO A 122 -18.80 1.74 -3.23
C PRO A 122 -19.01 0.50 -4.14
N PRO A 123 -18.92 0.58 -5.49
CA PRO A 123 -19.07 -0.60 -6.34
C PRO A 123 -17.93 -1.61 -6.15
N MET A 124 -16.71 -1.15 -5.85
CA MET A 124 -15.59 -2.05 -5.56
C MET A 124 -15.78 -2.80 -4.24
N ALA A 125 -16.24 -2.11 -3.19
CA ALA A 125 -16.56 -2.72 -1.90
C ALA A 125 -17.70 -3.75 -2.02
N LEU A 126 -18.72 -3.44 -2.81
CA LEU A 126 -19.76 -4.38 -3.22
C LEU A 126 -19.14 -5.64 -3.87
N GLY A 127 -18.35 -5.46 -4.93
CA GLY A 127 -17.75 -6.57 -5.65
C GLY A 127 -16.88 -7.45 -4.75
N ALA A 128 -16.11 -6.82 -3.85
CA ALA A 128 -15.31 -7.52 -2.85
C ALA A 128 -16.17 -8.35 -1.89
N ALA A 129 -17.30 -7.81 -1.42
CA ALA A 129 -18.20 -8.51 -0.50
C ALA A 129 -18.85 -9.72 -1.17
N LEU A 130 -19.24 -9.61 -2.45
CA LEU A 130 -19.77 -10.73 -3.23
C LEU A 130 -18.72 -11.80 -3.53
N ALA A 131 -17.50 -11.38 -3.90
CA ALA A 131 -16.42 -12.30 -4.24
C ALA A 131 -15.84 -13.03 -3.01
N CYS A 132 -15.89 -12.39 -1.84
CA CYS A 132 -15.28 -12.87 -0.60
C CYS A 132 -16.26 -12.84 0.57
N PRO A 133 -17.36 -13.63 0.57
CA PRO A 133 -18.42 -13.53 1.58
C PRO A 133 -17.96 -13.84 3.02
N GLY A 134 -16.85 -14.57 3.18
CA GLY A 134 -16.25 -14.86 4.49
C GLY A 134 -15.33 -13.76 5.03
N ARG A 135 -15.05 -12.70 4.27
CA ARG A 135 -14.13 -11.63 4.63
C ARG A 135 -14.91 -10.35 4.89
N ARG A 136 -14.65 -9.68 6.02
CA ARG A 136 -15.27 -8.37 6.27
C ARG A 136 -14.73 -7.36 5.28
N VAL A 137 -15.63 -6.62 4.63
CA VAL A 137 -15.28 -5.49 3.76
C VAL A 137 -15.49 -4.18 4.50
N ILE A 138 -14.51 -3.30 4.47
CA ILE A 138 -14.54 -1.96 5.05
C ILE A 138 -14.31 -0.97 3.91
N ASN A 139 -15.19 0.01 3.73
CA ASN A 139 -15.06 1.04 2.70
C ASN A 139 -14.76 2.40 3.34
N LEU A 140 -13.52 2.88 3.19
CA LEU A 140 -13.11 4.24 3.55
C LEU A 140 -13.43 5.18 2.39
N GLN A 141 -14.54 5.89 2.52
CA GLN A 141 -15.12 6.64 1.41
C GLN A 141 -15.22 8.13 1.72
N ALA A 142 -14.67 8.97 0.84
CA ALA A 142 -14.95 10.40 0.85
C ALA A 142 -16.40 10.66 0.41
N ASP A 143 -17.06 11.63 1.05
CA ASP A 143 -18.43 12.03 0.75
C ASP A 143 -18.60 12.51 -0.69
N GLY A 144 -17.70 13.36 -1.17
CA GLY A 144 -17.69 13.86 -2.56
C GLY A 144 -17.55 12.73 -3.58
N SER A 145 -16.66 11.77 -3.33
CA SER A 145 -16.49 10.58 -4.18
C SER A 145 -17.73 9.69 -4.16
N ALA A 146 -18.36 9.51 -3.00
CA ALA A 146 -19.56 8.69 -2.87
C ALA A 146 -20.72 9.18 -3.75
N MET A 147 -20.79 10.48 -4.02
CA MET A 147 -21.85 11.07 -4.84
C MET A 147 -21.84 10.58 -6.31
N TYR A 148 -20.68 10.16 -6.83
CA TYR A 148 -20.55 9.68 -8.20
C TYR A 148 -21.17 8.29 -8.41
N SER A 149 -21.33 7.52 -7.32
CA SER A 149 -21.87 6.16 -7.35
C SER A 149 -22.96 5.95 -6.29
N LEU A 150 -23.81 6.96 -6.08
CA LEU A 150 -24.92 6.89 -5.10
C LEU A 150 -25.81 5.66 -5.28
N GLN A 151 -26.01 5.20 -6.53
CA GLN A 151 -26.81 4.02 -6.84
C GLN A 151 -26.26 2.73 -6.20
N ALA A 152 -24.94 2.62 -6.03
CA ALA A 152 -24.32 1.46 -5.40
C ALA A 152 -24.70 1.35 -3.92
N ARG A 153 -25.03 2.45 -3.24
CA ARG A 153 -25.45 2.41 -1.83
C ARG A 153 -26.78 1.67 -1.64
N ASN A 154 -27.72 1.81 -2.58
CA ASN A 154 -29.04 1.19 -2.50
C ASN A 154 -29.04 -0.31 -2.85
N THR A 155 -27.90 -0.85 -3.32
CA THR A 155 -27.79 -2.26 -3.71
C THR A 155 -27.37 -3.16 -2.52
N HIS A 156 -26.89 -2.56 -1.42
CA HIS A 156 -26.41 -3.26 -0.22
C HIS A 156 -27.08 -2.83 1.09
N ALA A 157 -28.09 -1.97 1.01
CA ALA A 157 -28.92 -1.59 2.15
C ALA A 157 -30.01 -2.64 2.41
#